data_AF-A0AB34Q2F7-F1
#
_entry.id   AF-A0AB34Q2F7-F1
#
_cell.length_a   1.000
_cell.length_b   1.000
_cell.length_c   1.000
_cell.angle_alpha   90.00
_cell.angle_beta   90.00
_cell.angle_gamma   90.00
#
_symmetry.space_group_name_H-M   'P 1'
#
loop_
_entity.id
_entity.type
_entity.pdbx_description
1 polymer ?
#
loop_
_entity_poly.entity_id
_entity_poly.type
_entity_poly.pdbx_seq_one_letter_code
_entity_poly.pdbx_strand_id
1 'polypeptide(L)'
;MSAVPDDIAADFIVEAQEILDRLGEQLVSLEQAPEEADQLNAVFRGFHTLKGGAGFLAIKPMVELCHAAEETLGMARSGQAVLQAHHFDAAQQSLDYLQAMLDAMGSGEAVPHAPATLIAQFDAKSAPPVLKAAPQAAAAKPVAAAHGDDAHAPAPKAGGKGAAKTGAEAEQTVRVDTKRLDAIVNLIGELVLSRNRLKTLRTRLRDEELDRAVSTLDIATARLQTAVMRTRMQPVSKVFARFPKVARDVARTLSKEVELELIGAETELDRNLVEALADPLVHLVRNAIDHGIESPALREATGKPRSGHVRLSAQQEGDYVSIEIQDDGAGIDPERLREIARNKGLIDAEAAARLSTDECLHLIFMPGFSTKVEVTDISGRGVGMDVVQSRIRELSGQIQIQSELGRGSRFMIRVPLTLAILPTLLVQAGEAVYALPLARVVEVLHAPQTSLGWFDGRAVLDRRSHTLPLIDLRRWLGVPAEQPPLLTVVLLQAGETRFGLVVDQVRGREEVVIKPLPRALRGLPGYAGATLIGDGRMALILDVDGLRSSDH
;
A
#
# COMPACT_ATOMS: atom_id res chain seq x y z
N MET A 1 -15.92 30.39 25.20
CA MET A 1 -15.14 29.31 24.56
C MET A 1 -14.38 29.96 23.42
N SER A 2 -13.07 30.10 23.58
CA SER A 2 -12.19 30.74 22.59
C SER A 2 -12.08 29.80 21.40
N ALA A 3 -12.64 30.18 20.26
CA ALA A 3 -12.51 29.44 19.01
C ALA A 3 -11.04 29.45 18.60
N VAL A 4 -10.35 28.33 18.80
CA VAL A 4 -9.13 28.01 18.07
C VAL A 4 -9.53 28.00 16.59
N PRO A 5 -8.74 28.60 15.67
CA PRO A 5 -9.00 28.45 14.24
C PRO A 5 -9.03 26.95 13.89
N ASP A 6 -10.11 26.47 13.28
CA ASP A 6 -10.34 25.04 12.98
C ASP A 6 -9.14 24.39 12.26
N ASP A 7 -8.39 25.17 11.48
CA ASP A 7 -7.17 24.73 10.78
C ASP A 7 -6.04 24.28 11.74
N ILE A 8 -5.85 24.99 12.86
CA ILE A 8 -4.79 24.66 13.84
C ILE A 8 -5.16 23.39 14.62
N ALA A 9 -6.45 23.20 14.92
CA ALA A 9 -6.92 21.99 15.57
C ALA A 9 -6.79 20.78 14.63
N ALA A 10 -7.09 20.94 13.34
CA ALA A 10 -6.91 19.90 12.33
C ALA A 10 -5.44 19.50 12.15
N ASP A 11 -4.53 20.48 12.06
CA ASP A 11 -3.09 20.23 11.98
C ASP A 11 -2.57 19.49 13.22
N PHE A 12 -3.03 19.92 14.42
CA PHE A 12 -2.68 19.24 15.66
C PHE A 12 -3.20 17.81 15.71
N ILE A 13 -4.43 17.53 15.25
CA ILE A 13 -4.97 16.15 15.23
C ILE A 13 -4.09 15.25 14.37
N VAL A 14 -3.68 15.71 13.19
CA VAL A 14 -2.80 14.95 12.29
C VAL A 14 -1.44 14.69 12.94
N GLU A 15 -0.81 15.72 13.52
CA GLU A 15 0.49 15.57 14.18
C GLU A 15 0.40 14.66 15.42
N ALA A 16 -0.65 14.82 16.23
CA ALA A 16 -0.88 14.02 17.43
C ALA A 16 -1.12 12.54 17.07
N GLN A 17 -1.83 12.26 15.99
CA GLN A 17 -2.05 10.90 15.46
C GLN A 17 -0.71 10.23 15.10
N GLU A 18 0.17 10.94 14.40
CA GLU A 18 1.51 10.44 14.06
C GLU A 18 2.41 10.23 15.30
N ILE A 19 2.22 11.03 16.35
CA ILE A 19 2.93 10.83 17.62
C ILE A 19 2.40 9.60 18.37
N LEU A 20 1.07 9.41 18.43
CA LEU A 20 0.45 8.25 19.10
C LEU A 20 0.85 6.93 18.43
N ASP A 21 0.83 6.86 17.10
CA ASP A 21 1.23 5.65 16.36
C ASP A 21 2.68 5.26 16.68
N ARG A 22 3.59 6.25 16.72
CA ARG A 22 5.01 6.03 17.08
C ARG A 22 5.16 5.67 18.56
N LEU A 23 4.41 6.30 19.45
CA LEU A 23 4.43 6.00 20.88
C LEU A 23 4.01 4.56 21.17
N GLY A 24 3.02 4.03 20.46
CA GLY A 24 2.59 2.64 20.59
C GLY A 24 3.73 1.65 20.30
N GLU A 25 4.45 1.85 19.19
CA GLU A 25 5.60 1.01 18.83
C GLU A 25 6.77 1.16 19.83
N GLN A 26 7.04 2.38 20.28
CA GLN A 26 8.12 2.68 21.21
C GLN A 26 7.85 2.14 22.62
N LEU A 27 6.61 2.17 23.10
CA LEU A 27 6.23 1.60 24.39
C LEU A 27 6.40 0.08 24.42
N VAL A 28 6.04 -0.62 23.34
CA VAL A 28 6.23 -2.07 23.24
C VAL A 28 7.72 -2.44 23.25
N SER A 29 8.55 -1.62 22.59
CA SER A 29 10.01 -1.82 22.61
C SER A 29 10.58 -1.57 24.00
N LEU A 30 10.15 -0.49 24.66
CA LEU A 30 10.59 -0.13 26.02
C LEU A 30 10.16 -1.16 27.06
N GLU A 31 9.00 -1.81 26.88
CA GLU A 31 8.55 -2.90 27.75
C GLU A 31 9.46 -4.13 27.64
N GLN A 32 9.98 -4.42 26.44
CA GLN A 32 10.91 -5.52 26.20
C GLN A 32 12.33 -5.21 26.71
N ALA A 33 12.72 -3.94 26.72
CA ALA A 33 14.03 -3.48 27.20
C ALA A 33 13.91 -2.22 28.09
N PRO A 34 13.41 -2.33 29.35
CA PRO A 34 13.12 -1.17 30.21
C PRO A 34 14.35 -0.34 30.63
N GLU A 35 15.55 -0.91 30.51
CA GLU A 35 16.82 -0.25 30.85
C GLU A 35 17.40 0.57 29.69
N GLU A 36 16.83 0.48 28.47
CA GLU A 36 17.34 1.17 27.30
C GLU A 36 16.98 2.66 27.33
N ALA A 37 17.92 3.49 27.77
CA ALA A 37 17.73 4.92 27.96
C ALA A 37 17.25 5.66 26.70
N ASP A 38 17.65 5.22 25.50
CA ASP A 38 17.24 5.85 24.25
C ASP A 38 15.75 5.65 23.95
N GLN A 39 15.20 4.48 24.28
CA GLN A 39 13.77 4.18 24.13
C GLN A 39 12.94 4.93 25.17
N LEU A 40 13.41 4.96 26.42
CA LEU A 40 12.77 5.74 27.49
C LEU A 40 12.70 7.23 27.12
N ASN A 41 13.80 7.77 26.57
CA ASN A 41 13.87 9.15 26.10
C ASN A 41 12.94 9.41 24.90
N ALA A 42 12.76 8.44 24.01
CA ALA A 42 11.87 8.56 22.87
C ALA A 42 10.40 8.63 23.32
N VAL A 43 9.98 7.71 24.19
CA VAL A 43 8.61 7.68 24.76
C VAL A 43 8.33 8.95 25.56
N PHE A 44 9.27 9.38 26.43
CA PHE A 44 9.14 10.62 27.19
C PHE A 44 8.93 11.84 26.26
N ARG A 45 9.70 11.94 25.17
CA ARG A 45 9.55 13.04 24.20
C ARG A 45 8.18 13.03 23.53
N GLY A 46 7.64 11.86 23.19
CA GLY A 46 6.31 11.78 22.55
C GLY A 46 5.21 12.33 23.47
N PHE A 47 5.15 11.89 24.73
CA PHE A 47 4.19 12.44 25.71
C PHE A 47 4.41 13.94 25.98
N HIS A 48 5.68 14.38 26.06
CA HIS A 48 6.01 15.79 26.25
C HIS A 48 5.53 16.68 25.10
N THR A 49 5.73 16.25 23.86
CA THR A 49 5.27 16.97 22.66
C THR A 49 3.74 17.01 22.59
N LEU A 50 3.07 15.88 22.86
CA LEU A 50 1.60 15.83 22.93
C LEU A 50 1.04 16.76 24.01
N LYS A 51 1.64 16.78 25.20
CA LYS A 51 1.27 17.72 26.28
C LYS A 51 1.43 19.17 25.84
N GLY A 52 2.51 19.49 25.14
CA GLY A 52 2.79 20.84 24.63
C GLY A 52 1.73 21.32 23.65
N GLY A 53 1.40 20.49 22.64
CA GLY A 53 0.35 20.82 21.67
C GLY A 53 -1.05 20.87 22.30
N ALA A 54 -1.37 19.94 23.19
CA ALA A 54 -2.62 19.95 23.96
C ALA A 54 -2.77 21.21 24.83
N GLY A 55 -1.67 21.66 25.45
CA GLY A 55 -1.62 22.87 26.26
C GLY A 55 -1.83 24.14 25.44
N PHE A 56 -1.26 24.20 24.24
CA PHE A 56 -1.46 25.31 23.29
C PHE A 56 -2.94 25.45 22.88
N LEU A 57 -3.62 24.32 22.68
CA LEU A 57 -5.05 24.27 22.35
C LEU A 57 -6.00 24.30 23.57
N ALA A 58 -5.46 24.41 24.78
CA ALA A 58 -6.19 24.40 26.05
C ALA A 58 -7.06 23.14 26.29
N ILE A 59 -6.64 21.98 25.78
CA ILE A 59 -7.34 20.70 25.92
C ILE A 59 -6.93 20.04 27.24
N LYS A 60 -7.57 20.50 28.33
CA LYS A 60 -7.23 20.06 29.69
C LYS A 60 -7.19 18.54 29.90
N PRO A 61 -8.17 17.73 29.42
CA PRO A 61 -8.17 16.29 29.66
C PRO A 61 -6.90 15.60 29.14
N MET A 62 -6.43 16.03 27.97
CA MET A 62 -5.23 15.48 27.33
C MET A 62 -3.95 15.95 28.02
N VAL A 63 -3.91 17.21 28.47
CA VAL A 63 -2.77 17.73 29.25
C VAL A 63 -2.60 16.95 30.55
N GLU A 64 -3.70 16.64 31.26
CA GLU A 64 -3.68 15.90 32.51
C GLU A 64 -3.11 14.47 32.33
N LEU A 65 -3.59 13.75 31.30
CA LEU A 65 -3.14 12.39 31.01
C LEU A 65 -1.67 12.34 30.57
N CYS A 66 -1.26 13.22 29.64
CA CYS A 66 0.12 13.28 29.19
C CYS A 66 1.07 13.70 30.32
N HIS A 67 0.65 14.60 31.21
CA HIS A 67 1.44 15.01 32.37
C HIS A 67 1.70 13.84 33.32
N ALA A 68 0.68 13.03 33.63
CA ALA A 68 0.82 11.87 34.50
C ALA A 68 1.84 10.86 33.93
N ALA A 69 1.71 10.51 32.64
CA ALA A 69 2.67 9.63 31.97
C ALA A 69 4.09 10.21 31.93
N GLU A 70 4.22 11.51 31.62
CA GLU A 70 5.52 12.19 31.56
C GLU A 70 6.23 12.23 32.92
N GLU A 71 5.51 12.43 34.01
CA GLU A 71 6.07 12.49 35.36
C GLU A 71 6.68 11.14 35.77
N THR A 72 5.98 10.03 35.54
CA THR A 72 6.48 8.67 35.81
C THR A 72 7.71 8.34 34.96
N LEU A 73 7.64 8.63 33.65
CA LEU A 73 8.76 8.39 32.73
C LEU A 73 9.96 9.30 33.05
N GLY A 74 9.71 10.52 33.54
CA GLY A 74 10.75 11.44 33.99
C GLY A 74 11.48 10.95 35.25
N MET A 75 10.75 10.38 36.21
CA MET A 75 11.34 9.74 37.40
C MET A 75 12.18 8.53 37.02
N ALA A 76 11.70 7.69 36.09
CA ALA A 76 12.47 6.57 35.56
C ALA A 76 13.76 7.04 34.86
N ARG A 77 13.67 8.11 34.04
CA ARG A 77 14.82 8.66 33.31
C ARG A 77 15.90 9.22 34.22
N SER A 78 15.50 9.81 35.35
CA SER A 78 16.43 10.36 36.35
C SER A 78 16.98 9.30 37.31
N GLY A 79 16.60 8.03 37.15
CA GLY A 79 16.99 6.93 38.04
C GLY A 79 16.32 6.97 39.41
N GLN A 80 15.25 7.77 39.57
CA GLN A 80 14.53 7.94 40.83
C GLN A 80 13.42 6.88 41.02
N ALA A 81 13.01 6.19 39.96
CA ALA A 81 12.03 5.10 39.98
C ALA A 81 12.39 4.03 38.95
N VAL A 82 11.86 2.80 39.12
CA VAL A 82 11.99 1.71 38.15
C VAL A 82 10.59 1.43 37.58
N LEU A 83 10.48 1.41 36.25
CA LEU A 83 9.23 1.05 35.59
C LEU A 83 8.87 -0.41 35.87
N GLN A 84 7.59 -0.68 36.05
CA GLN A 84 7.02 -1.99 36.35
C GLN A 84 5.92 -2.29 35.32
N ALA A 85 5.51 -3.55 35.18
CA ALA A 85 4.48 -3.98 34.20
C ALA A 85 3.23 -3.09 34.22
N HIS A 86 2.72 -2.74 35.42
CA HIS A 86 1.53 -1.90 35.54
C HIS A 86 1.70 -0.48 34.98
N HIS A 87 2.93 0.06 34.95
CA HIS A 87 3.20 1.36 34.34
C HIS A 87 3.14 1.29 32.80
N PHE A 88 3.52 0.15 32.22
CA PHE A 88 3.39 -0.10 30.78
C PHE A 88 1.92 -0.33 30.39
N ASP A 89 1.18 -1.10 31.19
CA ASP A 89 -0.27 -1.26 31.01
C ASP A 89 -1.01 0.09 31.07
N ALA A 90 -0.63 0.95 32.03
CA ALA A 90 -1.17 2.29 32.15
C ALA A 90 -0.79 3.18 30.95
N ALA A 91 0.45 3.07 30.44
CA ALA A 91 0.89 3.81 29.26
C ALA A 91 0.14 3.38 27.99
N GLN A 92 -0.10 2.08 27.79
CA GLN A 92 -0.90 1.57 26.69
C GLN A 92 -2.36 2.04 26.77
N GLN A 93 -2.99 1.91 27.94
CA GLN A 93 -4.35 2.43 28.17
C GLN A 93 -4.42 3.95 27.94
N SER A 94 -3.35 4.68 28.25
CA SER A 94 -3.28 6.12 27.99
C SER A 94 -3.29 6.43 26.49
N LEU A 95 -2.65 5.62 25.65
CA LEU A 95 -2.73 5.79 24.19
C LEU A 95 -4.15 5.61 23.68
N ASP A 96 -4.89 4.62 24.20
CA ASP A 96 -6.30 4.40 23.83
C ASP A 96 -7.17 5.61 24.20
N TYR A 97 -6.97 6.17 25.40
CA TYR A 97 -7.69 7.38 25.82
C TYR A 97 -7.29 8.60 25.00
N LEU A 98 -5.99 8.77 24.68
CA LEU A 98 -5.54 9.86 23.82
C LEU A 98 -6.13 9.74 22.41
N GLN A 99 -6.23 8.52 21.87
CA GLN A 99 -6.90 8.29 20.59
C GLN A 99 -8.38 8.70 20.66
N ALA A 100 -9.10 8.27 21.71
CA ALA A 100 -10.50 8.65 21.89
C ALA A 100 -10.68 10.18 22.05
N MET A 101 -9.72 10.86 22.67
CA MET A 101 -9.71 12.32 22.76
C MET A 101 -9.51 12.98 21.39
N LEU A 102 -8.61 12.47 20.54
CA LEU A 102 -8.41 12.98 19.18
C LEU A 102 -9.64 12.74 18.30
N ASP A 103 -10.27 11.56 18.41
CA ASP A 103 -11.49 11.24 17.68
C ASP A 103 -12.64 12.19 18.07
N ALA A 104 -12.82 12.46 19.36
CA ALA A 104 -13.80 13.42 19.87
C ALA A 104 -13.53 14.85 19.37
N MET A 105 -12.26 15.25 19.26
CA MET A 105 -11.90 16.54 18.66
C MET A 105 -12.24 16.61 17.17
N GLY A 106 -11.99 15.52 16.42
CA GLY A 106 -12.30 15.44 14.99
C GLY A 106 -13.80 15.44 14.70
N SER A 107 -14.62 14.92 15.61
CA SER A 107 -16.08 14.91 15.49
C SER A 107 -16.76 16.16 16.07
N GLY A 108 -16.01 17.05 16.73
CA GLY A 108 -16.55 18.23 17.43
C GLY A 108 -17.30 17.89 18.72
N GLU A 109 -17.09 16.70 19.27
CA GLU A 109 -17.68 16.24 20.53
C GLU A 109 -16.86 16.71 21.75
N ALA A 110 -17.45 16.58 22.94
CA ALA A 110 -16.77 16.92 24.17
C ALA A 110 -15.66 15.90 24.46
N VAL A 111 -14.42 16.39 24.57
CA VAL A 111 -13.24 15.55 24.86
C VAL A 111 -13.41 14.87 26.23
N PRO A 112 -13.40 13.52 26.29
CA PRO A 112 -13.60 12.79 27.54
C PRO A 112 -12.37 12.93 28.46
N HIS A 113 -12.60 12.86 29.77
CA HIS A 113 -11.51 12.72 30.74
C HIS A 113 -11.12 11.25 30.90
N ALA A 114 -9.82 10.99 31.05
CA ALA A 114 -9.33 9.68 31.45
C ALA A 114 -9.80 9.36 32.88
N PRO A 115 -10.09 8.09 33.19
CA PRO A 115 -10.46 7.67 34.54
C PRO A 115 -9.37 8.05 35.55
N ALA A 116 -9.78 8.58 36.71
CA ALA A 116 -8.85 8.89 37.79
C ALA A 116 -8.05 7.65 38.25
N THR A 117 -8.61 6.45 38.08
CA THR A 117 -7.95 5.17 38.34
C THR A 117 -6.76 4.92 37.42
N LEU A 118 -6.82 5.37 36.16
CA LEU A 118 -5.72 5.25 35.20
C LEU A 118 -4.61 6.25 35.54
N ILE A 119 -4.97 7.50 35.82
CA ILE A 119 -4.00 8.53 36.25
C ILE A 119 -3.29 8.11 37.54
N ALA A 120 -4.00 7.47 38.47
CA ALA A 120 -3.42 6.96 39.72
C ALA A 120 -2.42 5.80 39.50
N GLN A 121 -2.48 5.06 38.39
CA GLN A 121 -1.50 4.00 38.07
C GLN A 121 -0.12 4.56 37.69
N PHE A 122 -0.04 5.86 37.37
CA PHE A 122 1.21 6.58 37.12
C PHE A 122 1.84 7.16 38.40
N ASP A 123 1.12 7.13 39.53
CA ASP A 123 1.69 7.54 40.81
C ASP A 123 2.66 6.48 41.32
N ALA A 124 3.95 6.67 41.02
CA ALA A 124 5.05 5.81 41.45
C ALA A 124 5.18 5.70 43.00
N LYS A 125 4.36 6.42 43.79
CA LYS A 125 4.31 6.35 45.26
C LYS A 125 3.16 5.51 45.81
N SER A 126 2.25 5.01 44.98
CA SER A 126 1.08 4.24 45.42
C SER A 126 1.15 2.78 44.96
N ALA A 127 1.60 1.89 45.85
CA ALA A 127 1.44 0.45 45.66
C ALA A 127 0.28 -0.08 46.52
N PRO A 128 -0.76 -0.70 45.91
CA PRO A 128 -1.57 -1.71 46.56
C PRO A 128 -1.25 -3.13 46.03
N PRO A 129 -1.55 -4.19 46.80
CA PRO A 129 -0.88 -5.48 46.70
C PRO A 129 -1.47 -6.37 45.61
N VAL A 130 -0.62 -6.92 44.75
CA VAL A 130 -1.03 -7.96 43.80
C VAL A 130 -0.70 -9.34 44.35
N LEU A 131 -1.73 -10.20 44.35
CA LEU A 131 -1.67 -11.62 44.67
C LEU A 131 -0.63 -12.36 43.82
N LYS A 132 0.12 -13.25 44.47
CA LYS A 132 1.06 -14.18 43.85
C LYS A 132 0.35 -15.20 42.95
N ALA A 133 0.77 -15.27 41.69
CA ALA A 133 0.76 -16.50 40.91
C ALA A 133 2.21 -16.79 40.47
N ALA A 134 2.71 -17.96 40.86
CA ALA A 134 4.04 -18.46 40.48
C ALA A 134 4.08 -18.82 38.98
N PRO A 135 5.28 -18.81 38.36
CA PRO A 135 5.82 -20.12 37.98
C PRO A 135 7.34 -20.30 38.18
N GLN A 136 7.65 -21.52 38.59
CA GLN A 136 8.75 -22.43 38.25
C GLN A 136 10.15 -21.91 37.90
N ALA A 137 11.05 -22.41 38.74
CA ALA A 137 12.49 -22.52 38.65
C ALA A 137 13.07 -22.99 37.30
N ALA A 138 14.17 -22.36 36.90
CA ALA A 138 15.30 -23.04 36.28
C ALA A 138 16.64 -22.34 36.64
N ALA A 139 17.40 -23.04 37.49
CA ALA A 139 18.85 -23.10 37.59
C ALA A 139 19.70 -21.80 37.65
N ALA A 140 20.04 -21.43 38.89
CA ALA A 140 21.24 -20.66 39.21
C ALA A 140 22.47 -21.58 39.34
N LYS A 141 23.64 -21.09 38.91
CA LYS A 141 24.93 -21.39 39.55
C LYS A 141 25.81 -20.13 39.58
N PRO A 142 26.70 -20.01 40.59
CA PRO A 142 26.83 -18.77 41.35
C PRO A 142 28.10 -17.98 41.08
N VAL A 143 28.00 -16.74 41.55
CA VAL A 143 28.96 -15.65 41.70
C VAL A 143 30.23 -16.05 42.46
N ALA A 144 31.37 -15.50 42.04
CA ALA A 144 32.47 -15.18 42.94
C ALA A 144 32.70 -13.66 42.90
N ALA A 145 32.39 -13.02 44.03
CA ALA A 145 32.81 -11.67 44.41
C ALA A 145 34.32 -11.70 44.78
N ALA A 146 35.08 -10.64 45.03
CA ALA A 146 34.86 -9.24 45.37
C ALA A 146 36.23 -8.53 45.20
N HIS A 147 36.32 -7.25 44.85
CA HIS A 147 36.62 -6.08 45.72
C HIS A 147 37.45 -5.13 44.83
N GLY A 148 37.41 -3.80 44.91
CA GLY A 148 36.76 -2.89 45.83
C GLY A 148 36.83 -1.45 45.29
N ASP A 149 36.22 -0.56 46.05
CA ASP A 149 36.11 0.89 45.85
C ASP A 149 37.44 1.59 45.61
N ASP A 150 37.45 2.61 44.74
CA ASP A 150 37.73 3.99 45.18
C ASP A 150 37.46 5.02 44.08
N ALA A 151 36.93 6.16 44.52
CA ALA A 151 36.44 7.28 43.73
C ALA A 151 37.54 8.26 43.29
N HIS A 152 37.52 8.71 42.03
CA HIS A 152 37.75 10.12 41.65
C HIS A 152 37.49 10.39 40.16
N ALA A 153 36.80 11.49 39.87
CA ALA A 153 36.86 12.24 38.60
C ALA A 153 37.43 13.64 38.93
N PRO A 154 37.87 14.52 37.97
CA PRO A 154 37.78 14.43 36.50
C PRO A 154 39.00 14.94 35.67
N ALA A 155 39.00 14.56 34.37
CA ALA A 155 39.50 15.30 33.17
C ALA A 155 41.03 15.55 32.97
N PRO A 156 41.46 16.07 31.80
CA PRO A 156 41.72 15.34 30.54
C PRO A 156 43.16 15.54 30.01
N LYS A 157 43.66 14.67 29.11
CA LYS A 157 44.45 15.04 27.90
C LYS A 157 44.96 13.86 27.08
N ALA A 158 45.14 14.19 25.81
CA ALA A 158 45.49 13.38 24.65
C ALA A 158 46.82 12.60 24.69
N GLY A 159 46.86 11.55 23.87
CA GLY A 159 47.99 11.27 22.99
C GLY A 159 48.67 9.92 23.17
N GLY A 160 48.51 9.00 22.21
CA GLY A 160 49.38 7.83 22.09
C GLY A 160 48.82 6.70 21.23
N LYS A 161 49.38 6.54 20.04
CA LYS A 161 48.97 5.66 18.93
C LYS A 161 49.13 4.15 19.24
N GLY A 162 48.29 3.34 18.57
CA GLY A 162 48.78 2.12 17.92
C GLY A 162 48.00 0.84 18.20
N ALA A 163 46.95 0.58 17.41
CA ALA A 163 46.64 -0.77 16.95
C ALA A 163 45.81 -0.66 15.68
N ALA A 164 46.42 -1.04 14.55
CA ALA A 164 45.79 -1.10 13.25
C ALA A 164 44.59 -2.05 13.29
N LYS A 165 43.39 -1.52 13.07
CA LYS A 165 42.24 -2.28 12.62
C LYS A 165 42.05 -1.97 11.14
N THR A 166 42.10 -3.04 10.35
CA THR A 166 41.68 -3.13 8.96
C THR A 166 40.38 -2.35 8.75
N GLY A 167 40.42 -1.38 7.84
CA GLY A 167 39.28 -0.55 7.50
C GLY A 167 38.15 -1.42 6.96
N ALA A 168 37.09 -1.56 7.76
CA ALA A 168 35.76 -1.54 7.20
C ALA A 168 35.62 -0.14 6.59
N GLU A 169 35.47 -0.05 5.28
CA GLU A 169 35.07 1.20 4.62
C GLU A 169 33.84 1.70 5.36
N ALA A 170 34.01 2.81 6.09
CA ALA A 170 32.88 3.52 6.64
C ALA A 170 32.08 4.01 5.44
N GLU A 171 31.03 3.27 5.08
CA GLU A 171 30.06 3.72 4.10
C GLU A 171 29.66 5.14 4.51
N GLN A 172 30.05 6.12 3.70
CA GLN A 172 29.65 7.51 3.87
C GLN A 172 28.16 7.59 3.60
N THR A 173 27.36 7.28 4.61
CA THR A 173 25.90 7.37 4.52
C THR A 173 25.51 8.83 4.64
N VAL A 174 25.07 9.41 3.53
CA VAL A 174 24.50 10.76 3.51
C VAL A 174 23.02 10.64 3.84
N ARG A 175 22.60 11.17 4.99
CA ARG A 175 21.18 11.28 5.33
C ARG A 175 20.55 12.41 4.50
N VAL A 176 19.66 12.04 3.59
CA VAL A 176 18.91 12.98 2.75
C VAL A 176 17.45 12.99 3.19
N ASP A 177 16.87 14.20 3.31
CA ASP A 177 15.44 14.37 3.57
C ASP A 177 14.61 13.75 2.44
N THR A 178 13.60 12.96 2.79
CA THR A 178 12.70 12.28 1.84
C THR A 178 12.00 13.27 0.92
N LYS A 179 11.61 14.46 1.42
CA LYS A 179 10.97 15.51 0.60
C LYS A 179 11.89 15.99 -0.54
N ARG A 180 13.21 15.98 -0.33
CA ARG A 180 14.18 16.37 -1.36
C ARG A 180 14.31 15.30 -2.44
N LEU A 181 14.32 14.03 -2.05
CA LEU A 181 14.32 12.92 -3.02
C LEU A 181 13.04 12.93 -3.86
N ASP A 182 11.88 13.17 -3.24
CA ASP A 182 10.60 13.27 -3.95
C ASP A 182 10.59 14.46 -4.94
N ALA A 183 11.18 15.60 -4.56
CA ALA A 183 11.34 16.74 -5.46
C ALA A 183 12.21 16.40 -6.67
N ILE A 184 13.31 15.66 -6.48
CA ILE A 184 14.18 15.21 -7.58
C ILE A 184 13.43 14.25 -8.51
N VAL A 185 12.64 13.32 -7.96
CA VAL A 185 11.80 12.41 -8.75
C VAL A 185 10.77 13.18 -9.59
N ASN A 186 10.13 14.19 -9.01
CA ASN A 186 9.21 15.06 -9.74
C ASN A 186 9.91 15.85 -10.86
N LEU A 187 11.08 16.43 -10.58
CA LEU A 187 11.89 17.13 -11.59
C LEU A 187 12.34 16.21 -12.72
N ILE A 188 12.65 14.95 -12.42
CA ILE A 188 12.94 13.94 -13.45
C ILE A 188 11.68 13.62 -14.24
N GLY A 189 10.51 13.53 -13.60
CA GLY A 189 9.24 13.45 -14.29
C GLY A 189 9.05 14.60 -15.28
N GLU A 190 9.30 15.84 -14.86
CA GLU A 190 9.26 17.03 -15.73
C GLU A 190 10.32 17.00 -16.85
N LEU A 191 11.51 16.46 -16.57
CA LEU A 191 12.57 16.29 -17.56
C LEU A 191 12.19 15.24 -18.61
N VAL A 192 11.61 14.12 -18.19
CA VAL A 192 11.06 13.08 -19.08
C VAL A 192 9.93 13.66 -19.93
N LEU A 193 9.06 14.50 -19.36
CA LEU A 193 8.03 15.21 -20.11
C LEU A 193 8.62 16.21 -21.12
N SER A 194 9.62 16.99 -20.71
CA SER A 194 10.32 17.96 -21.56
C SER A 194 11.04 17.27 -22.73
N ARG A 195 11.65 16.11 -22.45
CA ARG A 195 12.23 15.20 -23.43
C ARG A 195 11.17 14.71 -24.44
N ASN A 196 10.01 14.26 -23.97
CA ASN A 196 8.92 13.80 -24.85
C ASN A 196 8.35 14.94 -25.72
N ARG A 197 8.30 16.16 -25.19
CA ARG A 197 7.93 17.36 -25.94
C ARG A 197 8.93 17.67 -27.05
N LEU A 198 10.24 17.58 -26.77
CA LEU A 198 11.30 17.73 -27.78
C LEU A 198 11.20 16.66 -28.87
N LYS A 199 10.96 15.40 -28.50
CA LYS A 199 10.73 14.28 -29.43
C LYS A 199 9.53 14.52 -30.35
N THR A 200 8.48 15.18 -29.85
CA THR A 200 7.30 15.58 -30.63
C THR A 200 7.61 16.73 -31.57
N LEU A 201 8.25 17.81 -31.09
CA LEU A 201 8.63 18.97 -31.92
C LEU A 201 9.58 18.59 -33.07
N ARG A 202 10.49 17.65 -32.81
CA ARG A 202 11.41 17.05 -33.78
C ARG A 202 10.72 16.56 -35.05
N THR A 203 9.56 15.91 -34.92
CA THR A 203 8.81 15.36 -36.08
C THR A 203 8.38 16.43 -37.08
N ARG A 204 8.37 17.71 -36.67
CA ARG A 204 8.02 18.85 -37.53
C ARG A 204 9.22 19.53 -38.19
N LEU A 205 10.42 19.42 -37.62
CA LEU A 205 11.60 20.21 -38.02
C LEU A 205 12.57 19.47 -38.94
N ARG A 206 12.58 18.12 -38.94
CA ARG A 206 13.45 17.27 -39.80
C ARG A 206 14.93 17.71 -39.83
N ASP A 207 15.50 17.99 -38.67
CA ASP A 207 16.89 18.44 -38.50
C ASP A 207 17.73 17.32 -37.86
N GLU A 208 18.76 16.83 -38.57
CA GLU A 208 19.61 15.73 -38.10
C GLU A 208 20.48 16.09 -36.88
N GLU A 209 20.90 17.35 -36.73
CA GLU A 209 21.72 17.78 -35.61
C GLU A 209 20.87 17.87 -34.34
N LEU A 210 19.63 18.37 -34.49
CA LEU A 210 18.62 18.31 -33.45
C LEU A 210 18.28 16.86 -33.07
N ASP A 211 18.17 15.95 -34.05
CA ASP A 211 17.90 14.53 -33.81
C ASP A 211 18.99 13.88 -32.94
N ARG A 212 20.27 14.18 -33.22
CA ARG A 212 21.40 13.67 -32.43
C ARG A 212 21.42 14.26 -31.02
N ALA A 213 21.20 15.57 -30.89
CA ALA A 213 21.15 16.26 -29.60
C ALA A 213 20.02 15.73 -28.69
N VAL A 214 18.81 15.57 -29.26
CA VAL A 214 17.66 14.99 -28.53
C VAL A 214 17.94 13.53 -28.15
N SER A 215 18.55 12.73 -29.04
CA SER A 215 18.91 11.34 -28.72
C SER A 215 19.95 11.24 -27.59
N THR A 216 20.87 12.21 -27.49
CA THR A 216 21.83 12.27 -26.37
C THR A 216 21.14 12.68 -25.07
N LEU A 217 20.21 13.65 -25.13
CA LEU A 217 19.38 14.02 -23.99
C LEU A 217 18.50 12.85 -23.51
N ASP A 218 17.97 12.05 -24.44
CA ASP A 218 17.19 10.85 -24.15
C ASP A 218 17.97 9.87 -23.28
N ILE A 219 19.21 9.56 -23.69
CA ILE A 219 20.09 8.63 -22.97
C ILE A 219 20.48 9.20 -21.62
N ALA A 220 20.86 10.48 -21.56
CA ALA A 220 21.27 11.14 -20.32
C ALA A 220 20.11 11.19 -19.31
N THR A 221 18.90 11.51 -19.77
CA THR A 221 17.69 11.57 -18.94
C THR A 221 17.32 10.19 -18.41
N ALA A 222 17.38 9.14 -19.25
CA ALA A 222 17.12 7.78 -18.80
C ALA A 222 18.12 7.33 -17.73
N ARG A 223 19.42 7.62 -17.92
CA ARG A 223 20.47 7.31 -16.92
C ARG A 223 20.23 8.04 -15.60
N LEU A 224 19.83 9.32 -15.65
CA LEU A 224 19.53 10.10 -14.46
C LEU A 224 18.32 9.54 -13.72
N GLN A 225 17.26 9.17 -14.45
CA GLN A 225 16.08 8.53 -13.89
C GLN A 225 16.43 7.23 -13.18
N THR A 226 17.18 6.32 -13.81
CA THR A 226 17.60 5.06 -13.18
C THR A 226 18.44 5.31 -11.93
N ALA A 227 19.38 6.27 -11.96
CA ALA A 227 20.23 6.58 -10.82
C ALA A 227 19.43 7.10 -9.62
N VAL A 228 18.49 8.02 -9.84
CA VAL A 228 17.66 8.56 -8.75
C VAL A 228 16.67 7.52 -8.24
N MET A 229 16.08 6.70 -9.10
CA MET A 229 15.20 5.62 -8.65
C MET A 229 15.94 4.66 -7.71
N ARG A 230 17.19 4.27 -8.05
CA ARG A 230 18.04 3.45 -7.17
C ARG A 230 18.26 4.07 -5.78
N THR A 231 18.42 5.39 -5.69
CA THR A 231 18.58 6.05 -4.37
C THR A 231 17.34 5.99 -3.47
N ARG A 232 16.16 5.69 -4.04
CA ARG A 232 14.89 5.58 -3.33
C ARG A 232 14.45 4.13 -3.11
N MET A 233 15.16 3.17 -3.71
CA MET A 233 14.88 1.76 -3.53
C MET A 233 15.14 1.35 -2.08
N GLN A 234 14.31 0.43 -1.61
CA GLN A 234 14.42 -0.17 -0.29
C GLN A 234 14.23 -1.68 -0.42
N PRO A 235 14.97 -2.51 0.34
CA PRO A 235 14.71 -3.92 0.38
C PRO A 235 13.28 -4.21 0.87
N VAL A 236 12.63 -5.18 0.24
CA VAL A 236 11.29 -5.65 0.58
C VAL A 236 11.25 -6.29 1.98
N SER A 237 12.41 -6.67 2.53
CA SER A 237 12.60 -7.22 3.88
C SER A 237 11.87 -6.46 4.98
N LYS A 238 11.78 -5.12 4.89
CA LYS A 238 11.06 -4.31 5.90
C LYS A 238 9.58 -4.66 6.00
N VAL A 239 8.94 -4.98 4.88
CA VAL A 239 7.54 -5.45 4.86
C VAL A 239 7.49 -6.92 5.27
N PHE A 240 8.44 -7.72 4.79
CA PHE A 240 8.48 -9.16 5.09
C PHE A 240 8.70 -9.45 6.58
N ALA A 241 9.37 -8.57 7.31
CA ALA A 241 9.63 -8.71 8.74
C ALA A 241 8.36 -8.87 9.59
N ARG A 242 7.21 -8.35 9.13
CA ARG A 242 5.93 -8.44 9.87
C ARG A 242 5.19 -9.76 9.62
N PHE A 243 5.40 -10.43 8.48
CA PHE A 243 4.64 -11.61 8.08
C PHE A 243 4.81 -12.84 8.98
N PRO A 244 6.01 -13.17 9.51
CA PRO A 244 6.15 -14.31 10.41
C PRO A 244 5.32 -14.20 11.70
N LYS A 245 5.05 -12.98 12.19
CA LYS A 245 4.17 -12.77 13.34
C LYS A 245 2.70 -12.99 12.93
N VAL A 246 2.27 -12.33 11.85
CA VAL A 246 0.90 -12.46 11.33
C VAL A 246 0.55 -13.92 11.01
N ALA A 247 1.45 -14.64 10.33
CA ALA A 247 1.23 -16.03 9.97
C ALA A 247 1.05 -16.93 11.21
N ARG A 248 1.90 -16.75 12.24
CA ARG A 248 1.79 -17.48 13.51
C ARG A 248 0.49 -17.16 14.25
N ASP A 249 0.10 -15.89 14.31
CA ASP A 249 -1.11 -15.46 15.01
C ASP A 249 -2.38 -16.03 14.33
N VAL A 250 -2.45 -16.00 13.00
CA VAL A 250 -3.56 -16.58 12.22
C VAL A 250 -3.58 -18.11 12.36
N ALA A 251 -2.42 -18.76 12.22
CA ALA A 251 -2.32 -20.22 12.35
C ALA A 251 -2.75 -20.70 13.75
N ARG A 252 -2.34 -20.00 14.81
CA ARG A 252 -2.74 -20.29 16.19
C ARG A 252 -4.23 -20.11 16.40
N THR A 253 -4.82 -19.04 15.87
CA THR A 253 -6.26 -18.76 15.98
C THR A 253 -7.09 -19.86 15.31
N LEU A 254 -6.63 -20.38 14.18
CA LEU A 254 -7.31 -21.42 13.40
C LEU A 254 -6.88 -22.85 13.78
N SER A 255 -6.00 -23.01 14.78
CA SER A 255 -5.43 -24.30 15.19
C SER A 255 -4.79 -25.08 14.03
N LYS A 256 -4.05 -24.39 13.16
CA LYS A 256 -3.29 -24.96 12.04
C LYS A 256 -1.79 -24.90 12.31
N GLU A 257 -1.04 -25.83 11.73
CA GLU A 257 0.43 -25.85 11.76
C GLU A 257 0.93 -25.36 10.39
N VAL A 258 1.69 -24.26 10.37
CA VAL A 258 2.17 -23.63 9.12
C VAL A 258 3.61 -23.16 9.26
N GLU A 259 4.42 -23.42 8.25
CA GLU A 259 5.75 -22.87 8.04
C GLU A 259 5.69 -21.78 6.97
N LEU A 260 6.25 -20.60 7.28
CA LEU A 260 6.35 -19.49 6.34
C LEU A 260 7.80 -19.35 5.87
N GLU A 261 8.03 -19.59 4.58
CA GLU A 261 9.32 -19.41 3.91
C GLU A 261 9.36 -18.05 3.21
N LEU A 262 10.42 -17.27 3.45
CA LEU A 262 10.65 -15.97 2.83
C LEU A 262 11.87 -16.06 1.91
N ILE A 263 11.70 -15.80 0.62
CA ILE A 263 12.78 -15.85 -0.38
C ILE A 263 12.93 -14.47 -1.05
N GLY A 264 14.16 -14.02 -1.26
CA GLY A 264 14.41 -12.77 -1.98
C GLY A 264 14.01 -11.51 -1.22
N ALA A 265 14.06 -11.54 0.11
CA ALA A 265 13.72 -10.40 0.97
C ALA A 265 14.66 -9.18 0.73
N GLU A 266 15.85 -9.43 0.20
CA GLU A 266 16.83 -8.45 -0.24
C GLU A 266 16.46 -7.73 -1.55
N THR A 267 15.44 -8.21 -2.29
CA THR A 267 14.98 -7.56 -3.53
C THR A 267 14.61 -6.11 -3.26
N GLU A 268 15.15 -5.21 -4.07
CA GLU A 268 14.96 -3.77 -3.97
C GLU A 268 13.69 -3.31 -4.70
N LEU A 269 12.88 -2.49 -4.03
CA LEU A 269 11.64 -1.92 -4.57
C LEU A 269 11.46 -0.47 -4.11
N ASP A 270 10.73 0.33 -4.90
CA ASP A 270 10.39 1.71 -4.54
C ASP A 270 9.68 1.79 -3.18
N ARG A 271 10.11 2.73 -2.32
CA ARG A 271 9.51 2.90 -0.99
C ARG A 271 7.97 3.02 -1.01
N ASN A 272 7.39 3.76 -1.96
CA ASN A 272 5.93 3.91 -2.00
C ASN A 272 5.25 2.61 -2.44
N LEU A 273 5.88 1.85 -3.35
CA LEU A 273 5.38 0.52 -3.72
C LEU A 273 5.45 -0.45 -2.54
N VAL A 274 6.54 -0.43 -1.78
CA VAL A 274 6.72 -1.24 -0.56
C VAL A 274 5.61 -0.94 0.45
N GLU A 275 5.37 0.34 0.75
CA GLU A 275 4.31 0.77 1.69
C GLU A 275 2.91 0.41 1.17
N ALA A 276 2.64 0.61 -0.13
CA ALA A 276 1.33 0.35 -0.73
C ALA A 276 1.00 -1.16 -0.87
N LEU A 277 2.01 -2.01 -1.04
CA LEU A 277 1.85 -3.47 -1.18
C LEU A 277 1.74 -4.20 0.16
N ALA A 278 2.12 -3.57 1.28
CA ALA A 278 2.13 -4.21 2.60
C ALA A 278 0.76 -4.83 2.95
N ASP A 279 -0.31 -4.04 2.90
CA ASP A 279 -1.68 -4.47 3.20
C ASP A 279 -2.18 -5.61 2.25
N PRO A 280 -2.10 -5.47 0.90
CA PRO A 280 -2.41 -6.55 -0.03
C PRO A 280 -1.71 -7.88 0.27
N LEU A 281 -0.41 -7.82 0.57
CA LEU A 281 0.39 -9.02 0.83
C LEU A 281 0.01 -9.66 2.17
N VAL A 282 -0.24 -8.88 3.24
CA VAL A 282 -0.79 -9.39 4.51
C VAL A 282 -2.06 -10.18 4.24
N HIS A 283 -2.96 -9.61 3.43
CA HIS A 283 -4.24 -10.22 3.13
C HIS A 283 -4.10 -11.54 2.36
N LEU A 284 -3.23 -11.60 1.35
CA LEU A 284 -2.97 -12.82 0.59
C LEU A 284 -2.35 -13.93 1.46
N VAL A 285 -1.38 -13.59 2.32
CA VAL A 285 -0.78 -14.54 3.27
C VAL A 285 -1.84 -15.05 4.26
N ARG A 286 -2.71 -14.17 4.76
CA ARG A 286 -3.83 -14.57 5.63
C ARG A 286 -4.77 -15.54 4.92
N ASN A 287 -5.13 -15.28 3.65
CA ASN A 287 -6.03 -16.15 2.89
C ASN A 287 -5.40 -17.51 2.59
N ALA A 288 -4.11 -17.54 2.29
CA ALA A 288 -3.35 -18.79 2.15
C ALA A 288 -3.47 -19.65 3.42
N ILE A 289 -3.39 -19.04 4.62
CA ILE A 289 -3.50 -19.76 5.90
C ILE A 289 -4.95 -20.08 6.27
N ASP A 290 -5.89 -19.14 6.10
CA ASP A 290 -7.30 -19.29 6.49
C ASP A 290 -8.04 -20.29 5.59
N HIS A 291 -7.90 -20.13 4.27
CA HIS A 291 -8.65 -20.91 3.28
C HIS A 291 -7.80 -21.91 2.50
N GLY A 292 -6.52 -21.63 2.28
CA GLY A 292 -5.62 -22.52 1.54
C GLY A 292 -5.22 -23.75 2.36
N ILE A 293 -4.51 -23.53 3.47
CA ILE A 293 -3.95 -24.62 4.29
C ILE A 293 -5.06 -25.37 5.03
N GLU A 294 -5.09 -26.69 4.90
CA GLU A 294 -6.05 -27.55 5.60
C GLU A 294 -5.65 -27.78 7.07
N SER A 295 -6.60 -28.26 7.90
CA SER A 295 -6.27 -28.67 9.28
C SER A 295 -5.25 -29.83 9.30
N PRO A 296 -4.40 -29.95 10.34
CA PRO A 296 -3.40 -31.01 10.43
C PRO A 296 -3.97 -32.42 10.22
N ALA A 297 -5.15 -32.71 10.79
CA ALA A 297 -5.83 -34.00 10.63
C ALA A 297 -6.25 -34.28 9.19
N LEU A 298 -6.76 -33.27 8.46
CA LEU A 298 -7.15 -33.41 7.05
C LEU A 298 -5.93 -33.56 6.15
N ARG A 299 -4.81 -32.91 6.48
CA ARG A 299 -3.54 -33.07 5.74
C ARG A 299 -2.98 -34.48 5.87
N GLU A 300 -2.93 -35.03 7.09
CA GLU A 300 -2.53 -36.42 7.33
C GLU A 300 -3.46 -37.41 6.60
N ALA A 301 -4.77 -37.18 6.62
CA ALA A 301 -5.75 -38.03 5.92
C ALA A 301 -5.61 -38.00 4.39
N THR A 302 -5.10 -36.90 3.82
CA THR A 302 -4.87 -36.74 2.38
C THR A 302 -3.42 -37.06 1.97
N GLY A 303 -2.59 -37.55 2.89
CA GLY A 303 -1.20 -37.94 2.64
C GLY A 303 -0.21 -36.77 2.54
N LYS A 304 -0.59 -35.57 2.99
CA LYS A 304 0.26 -34.39 3.03
C LYS A 304 1.01 -34.27 4.36
N PRO A 305 2.15 -33.54 4.40
CA PRO A 305 2.81 -33.20 5.66
C PRO A 305 1.86 -32.46 6.61
N ARG A 306 1.98 -32.77 7.90
CA ARG A 306 1.14 -32.20 8.95
C ARG A 306 1.21 -30.66 9.00
N SER A 307 2.42 -30.10 8.89
CA SER A 307 2.65 -28.67 8.72
C SER A 307 2.41 -28.27 7.27
N GLY A 308 1.59 -27.24 7.06
CA GLY A 308 1.44 -26.58 5.76
C GLY A 308 2.64 -25.70 5.43
N HIS A 309 2.90 -25.50 4.15
CA HIS A 309 3.98 -24.63 3.67
C HIS A 309 3.41 -23.44 2.92
N VAL A 310 3.75 -22.23 3.35
CA VAL A 310 3.46 -20.99 2.63
C VAL A 310 4.80 -20.36 2.27
N ARG A 311 5.01 -20.11 0.98
CA ARG A 311 6.19 -19.43 0.45
C ARG A 311 5.80 -18.05 -0.04
N LEU A 312 6.54 -17.05 0.42
CA LEU A 312 6.50 -15.70 -0.12
C LEU A 312 7.86 -15.39 -0.73
N SER A 313 7.90 -15.20 -2.04
CA SER A 313 9.13 -14.85 -2.76
C SER A 313 8.99 -13.50 -3.47
N ALA A 314 10.11 -12.77 -3.55
CA ALA A 314 10.24 -11.59 -4.38
C ALA A 314 11.47 -11.75 -5.29
N GLN A 315 11.33 -11.39 -6.56
CA GLN A 315 12.42 -11.44 -7.52
C GLN A 315 12.29 -10.29 -8.53
N GLN A 316 13.42 -9.72 -8.91
CA GLN A 316 13.46 -8.77 -10.02
C GLN A 316 13.52 -9.50 -11.37
N GLU A 317 12.58 -9.18 -12.25
CA GLU A 317 12.46 -9.66 -13.63
C GLU A 317 12.51 -8.47 -14.60
N GLY A 318 13.72 -8.07 -15.02
CA GLY A 318 13.90 -6.90 -15.88
C GLY A 318 13.46 -5.61 -15.18
N ASP A 319 12.49 -4.91 -15.78
CA ASP A 319 11.92 -3.66 -15.26
C ASP A 319 10.74 -3.88 -14.29
N TYR A 320 10.42 -5.14 -13.98
CA TYR A 320 9.37 -5.51 -13.04
C TYR A 320 9.93 -6.25 -11.83
N VAL A 321 9.27 -6.10 -10.68
CA VAL A 321 9.42 -6.99 -9.54
C VAL A 321 8.24 -7.94 -9.54
N SER A 322 8.55 -9.23 -9.54
CA SER A 322 7.60 -10.32 -9.38
C SER A 322 7.57 -10.73 -7.90
N ILE A 323 6.39 -10.70 -7.30
CA ILE A 323 6.14 -11.15 -5.93
C ILE A 323 5.18 -12.33 -6.02
N GLU A 324 5.60 -13.48 -5.52
CA GLU A 324 4.81 -14.71 -5.55
C GLU A 324 4.44 -15.14 -4.13
N ILE A 325 3.16 -15.47 -3.94
CA ILE A 325 2.64 -16.13 -2.74
C ILE A 325 2.17 -17.52 -3.17
N GLN A 326 2.79 -18.56 -2.63
CA GLN A 326 2.47 -19.94 -2.93
C GLN A 326 2.11 -20.69 -1.64
N ASP A 327 1.06 -21.50 -1.68
CA ASP A 327 0.69 -22.45 -0.62
C ASP A 327 0.61 -23.88 -1.17
N ASP A 328 0.76 -24.87 -0.30
CA ASP A 328 0.60 -26.30 -0.60
C ASP A 328 -0.75 -26.87 -0.11
N GLY A 329 -1.74 -25.98 0.01
CA GLY A 329 -3.04 -26.25 0.58
C GLY A 329 -3.98 -27.04 -0.32
N ALA A 330 -5.29 -26.93 -0.05
CA ALA A 330 -6.32 -27.68 -0.78
C ALA A 330 -6.45 -27.24 -2.24
N GLY A 331 -5.89 -26.09 -2.62
CA GLY A 331 -6.19 -25.43 -3.87
C GLY A 331 -7.60 -24.82 -3.86
N ILE A 332 -7.93 -24.16 -4.95
CA ILE A 332 -9.18 -23.44 -5.15
C ILE A 332 -10.03 -24.25 -6.13
N ASP A 333 -11.22 -24.65 -5.70
CA ASP A 333 -12.19 -25.36 -6.53
C ASP A 333 -12.89 -24.41 -7.52
N PRO A 334 -12.62 -24.50 -8.82
CA PRO A 334 -13.21 -23.61 -9.83
C PRO A 334 -14.72 -23.83 -9.98
N GLU A 335 -15.21 -25.06 -9.80
CA GLU A 335 -16.64 -25.37 -9.87
C GLU A 335 -17.36 -24.77 -8.69
N ARG A 336 -16.75 -24.83 -7.50
CA ARG A 336 -17.33 -24.20 -6.30
C ARG A 336 -17.41 -22.68 -6.44
N LEU A 337 -16.40 -22.03 -7.00
CA LEU A 337 -16.44 -20.59 -7.27
C LEU A 337 -17.57 -20.24 -8.25
N ARG A 338 -17.70 -21.01 -9.33
CA ARG A 338 -18.77 -20.86 -10.32
C ARG A 338 -20.15 -20.97 -9.66
N GLU A 339 -20.36 -21.95 -8.79
CA GLU A 339 -21.62 -22.11 -8.05
C GLU A 339 -21.91 -20.93 -7.12
N ILE A 340 -20.91 -20.46 -6.37
CA ILE A 340 -21.06 -19.32 -5.45
C ILE A 340 -21.43 -18.05 -6.23
N ALA A 341 -20.73 -17.79 -7.34
CA ALA A 341 -21.01 -16.63 -8.20
C ALA A 341 -22.44 -16.68 -8.76
N ARG A 342 -22.89 -17.85 -9.22
CA ARG A 342 -24.25 -18.06 -9.72
C ARG A 342 -25.30 -17.88 -8.63
N ASN A 343 -25.10 -18.48 -7.46
CA ASN A 343 -26.07 -18.42 -6.36
C ASN A 343 -26.19 -17.00 -5.77
N LYS A 344 -25.11 -16.21 -5.84
CA LYS A 344 -25.12 -14.79 -5.47
C LYS A 344 -25.66 -13.87 -6.57
N GLY A 345 -26.03 -14.41 -7.73
CA GLY A 345 -26.55 -13.63 -8.85
C GLY A 345 -25.50 -12.72 -9.52
N LEU A 346 -24.21 -12.98 -9.30
CA LEU A 346 -23.12 -12.21 -9.93
C LEU A 346 -22.94 -12.57 -11.41
N ILE A 347 -23.30 -13.81 -11.77
CA ILE A 347 -23.30 -14.33 -13.14
C ILE A 347 -24.57 -15.14 -13.37
N ASP A 348 -25.09 -15.09 -14.60
CA ASP A 348 -26.21 -15.96 -14.99
C ASP A 348 -25.76 -17.40 -15.27
N ALA A 349 -26.72 -18.32 -15.39
CA ALA A 349 -26.43 -19.74 -15.58
C ALA A 349 -25.76 -20.05 -16.92
N GLU A 350 -26.02 -19.26 -17.95
CA GLU A 350 -25.49 -19.49 -19.30
C GLU A 350 -24.04 -19.01 -19.41
N ALA A 351 -23.74 -17.83 -18.85
CA ALA A 351 -22.41 -17.29 -18.68
C ALA A 351 -21.56 -18.20 -17.81
N ALA A 352 -22.09 -18.68 -16.67
CA ALA A 352 -21.37 -19.59 -15.78
C ALA A 352 -20.92 -20.89 -16.48
N ALA A 353 -21.75 -21.43 -17.38
CA ALA A 353 -21.45 -22.66 -18.12
C ALA A 353 -20.35 -22.48 -19.19
N ARG A 354 -20.10 -21.25 -19.64
CA ARG A 354 -19.09 -20.94 -20.66
C ARG A 354 -17.70 -20.65 -20.08
N LEU A 355 -17.60 -20.41 -18.77
CA LEU A 355 -16.33 -20.06 -18.13
C LEU A 355 -15.36 -21.26 -18.10
N SER A 356 -14.16 -21.00 -18.61
CA SER A 356 -12.99 -21.86 -18.44
C SER A 356 -12.55 -21.91 -16.97
N THR A 357 -11.66 -22.85 -16.64
CA THR A 357 -11.09 -23.01 -15.31
C THR A 357 -10.40 -21.73 -14.82
N ASP A 358 -9.58 -21.11 -15.67
CA ASP A 358 -8.84 -19.89 -15.33
C ASP A 358 -9.76 -18.69 -15.13
N GLU A 359 -10.83 -18.57 -15.92
CA GLU A 359 -11.84 -17.54 -15.73
C GLU A 359 -12.63 -17.75 -14.44
N CYS A 360 -12.90 -19.01 -14.06
CA CYS A 360 -13.53 -19.32 -12.78
C CYS A 360 -12.68 -18.87 -11.60
N LEU A 361 -11.35 -19.04 -11.66
CA LEU A 361 -10.44 -18.54 -10.61
C LEU A 361 -10.48 -17.00 -10.51
N HIS A 362 -10.61 -16.30 -11.64
CA HIS A 362 -10.73 -14.84 -11.65
C HIS A 362 -12.03 -14.31 -11.02
N LEU A 363 -13.06 -15.14 -10.84
CA LEU A 363 -14.29 -14.75 -10.15
C LEU A 363 -14.04 -14.26 -8.72
N ILE A 364 -12.95 -14.71 -8.09
CA ILE A 364 -12.52 -14.28 -6.75
C ILE A 364 -12.32 -12.76 -6.67
N PHE A 365 -11.91 -12.12 -7.77
CA PHE A 365 -11.68 -10.68 -7.81
C PHE A 365 -12.93 -9.85 -8.14
N MET A 366 -14.08 -10.48 -8.38
CA MET A 366 -15.30 -9.72 -8.66
C MET A 366 -15.78 -8.96 -7.41
N PRO A 367 -16.22 -7.70 -7.57
CA PRO A 367 -16.83 -6.95 -6.47
C PRO A 367 -18.00 -7.71 -5.85
N GLY A 368 -18.04 -7.78 -4.52
CA GLY A 368 -19.08 -8.51 -3.79
C GLY A 368 -18.92 -10.04 -3.80
N PHE A 369 -17.90 -10.58 -4.47
CA PHE A 369 -17.53 -11.98 -4.34
C PHE A 369 -16.86 -12.21 -2.98
N SER A 370 -17.48 -13.06 -2.17
CA SER A 370 -16.94 -13.51 -0.88
C SER A 370 -17.42 -14.92 -0.62
N THR A 371 -16.52 -15.77 -0.15
CA THR A 371 -16.82 -17.17 0.20
C THR A 371 -17.45 -17.32 1.59
N LYS A 372 -17.49 -16.25 2.40
CA LYS A 372 -18.08 -16.26 3.75
C LYS A 372 -19.60 -16.00 3.70
N VAL A 373 -20.36 -16.83 4.40
CA VAL A 373 -21.83 -16.73 4.57
C VAL A 373 -22.19 -15.77 5.72
N GLU A 374 -21.29 -15.56 6.68
CA GLU A 374 -21.41 -14.60 7.78
C GLU A 374 -20.20 -13.63 7.80
N VAL A 375 -20.48 -12.35 8.09
CA VAL A 375 -19.46 -11.34 8.33
C VAL A 375 -18.81 -11.65 9.68
N THR A 376 -17.58 -12.14 9.67
CA THR A 376 -16.84 -12.39 10.92
C THR A 376 -16.15 -11.10 11.37
N ASP A 377 -16.31 -10.73 12.64
CA ASP A 377 -15.83 -9.49 13.29
C ASP A 377 -14.30 -9.30 13.30
N ILE A 378 -13.53 -10.23 12.72
CA ILE A 378 -12.05 -10.18 12.64
C ILE A 378 -11.57 -9.43 11.37
N SER A 379 -12.46 -8.67 10.73
CA SER A 379 -12.14 -7.87 9.54
C SER A 379 -12.97 -6.59 9.51
N GLY A 380 -12.72 -5.70 10.47
CA GLY A 380 -13.36 -4.38 10.57
C GLY A 380 -13.10 -3.41 9.41
N ARG A 381 -12.71 -3.88 8.21
CA ARG A 381 -12.53 -3.06 7.00
C ARG A 381 -13.04 -3.71 5.70
N GLY A 382 -13.70 -4.87 5.74
CA GLY A 382 -14.34 -5.44 4.54
C GLY A 382 -13.41 -5.60 3.32
N VAL A 383 -12.16 -6.01 3.53
CA VAL A 383 -11.18 -6.13 2.44
C VAL A 383 -11.42 -7.46 1.72
N GLY A 384 -12.10 -7.40 0.57
CA GLY A 384 -12.22 -8.51 -0.37
C GLY A 384 -11.01 -8.59 -1.31
N MET A 385 -11.00 -9.63 -2.15
CA MET A 385 -9.93 -9.79 -3.15
C MET A 385 -10.04 -8.78 -4.30
N ASP A 386 -11.22 -8.23 -4.53
CA ASP A 386 -11.47 -7.06 -5.37
C ASP A 386 -10.66 -5.82 -4.93
N VAL A 387 -10.57 -5.55 -3.62
CA VAL A 387 -9.78 -4.44 -3.06
C VAL A 387 -8.28 -4.66 -3.30
N VAL A 388 -7.81 -5.89 -3.12
CA VAL A 388 -6.41 -6.26 -3.39
C VAL A 388 -6.08 -6.08 -4.87
N GLN A 389 -6.93 -6.56 -5.78
CA GLN A 389 -6.73 -6.38 -7.22
C GLN A 389 -6.72 -4.90 -7.59
N SER A 390 -7.65 -4.11 -7.04
CA SER A 390 -7.76 -2.68 -7.31
C SER A 390 -6.51 -1.93 -6.85
N ARG A 391 -6.01 -2.19 -5.63
CA ARG A 391 -4.76 -1.61 -5.13
C ARG A 391 -3.56 -1.98 -6.00
N ILE A 392 -3.45 -3.23 -6.45
CA ILE A 392 -2.35 -3.65 -7.33
C ILE A 392 -2.44 -2.94 -8.69
N ARG A 393 -3.64 -2.79 -9.26
CA ARG A 393 -3.85 -2.05 -10.51
C ARG A 393 -3.53 -0.56 -10.37
N GLU A 394 -3.85 0.07 -9.24
CA GLU A 394 -3.48 1.47 -8.96
C GLU A 394 -1.96 1.69 -8.99
N LEU A 395 -1.17 0.67 -8.65
CA LEU A 395 0.28 0.68 -8.73
C LEU A 395 0.80 0.34 -10.13
N SER A 396 -0.06 0.33 -11.15
CA SER A 396 0.23 -0.17 -12.50
C SER A 396 0.73 -1.62 -12.51
N GLY A 397 0.36 -2.39 -11.49
CA GLY A 397 0.70 -3.78 -11.36
C GLY A 397 -0.38 -4.71 -11.92
N GLN A 398 -0.03 -5.99 -12.00
CA GLN A 398 -0.93 -7.06 -12.40
C GLN A 398 -0.89 -8.17 -11.35
N ILE A 399 -2.02 -8.83 -11.13
CA ILE A 399 -2.13 -10.03 -10.29
C ILE A 399 -2.71 -11.17 -11.11
N GLN A 400 -2.10 -12.35 -10.99
CA GLN A 400 -2.53 -13.59 -11.64
C GLN A 400 -2.67 -14.68 -10.58
N ILE A 401 -3.60 -15.61 -10.78
CA ILE A 401 -3.83 -16.76 -9.90
C ILE A 401 -3.63 -18.04 -10.71
N GLN A 402 -2.94 -19.01 -10.13
CA GLN A 402 -2.89 -20.39 -10.57
C GLN A 402 -3.22 -21.28 -9.38
N SER A 403 -4.07 -22.28 -9.55
CA SER A 403 -4.42 -23.18 -8.44
C SER A 403 -4.79 -24.56 -8.98
N GLU A 404 -4.38 -25.60 -8.25
CA GLU A 404 -4.71 -26.99 -8.57
C GLU A 404 -5.24 -27.68 -7.30
N LEU A 405 -6.39 -28.33 -7.42
CA LEU A 405 -7.03 -29.06 -6.33
C LEU A 405 -6.09 -30.11 -5.73
N GLY A 406 -5.91 -30.05 -4.42
CA GLY A 406 -5.02 -30.91 -3.65
C GLY A 406 -3.53 -30.55 -3.74
N ARG A 407 -3.12 -29.57 -4.56
CA ARG A 407 -1.71 -29.13 -4.65
C ARG A 407 -1.45 -27.72 -4.13
N GLY A 408 -2.50 -26.91 -3.96
CA GLY A 408 -2.41 -25.56 -3.41
C GLY A 408 -2.60 -24.47 -4.46
N SER A 409 -2.27 -23.24 -4.09
CA SER A 409 -2.48 -22.06 -4.94
C SER A 409 -1.22 -21.20 -5.04
N ARG A 410 -1.15 -20.43 -6.12
CA ARG A 410 -0.09 -19.49 -6.43
C ARG A 410 -0.69 -18.17 -6.90
N PHE A 411 -0.36 -17.09 -6.21
CA PHE A 411 -0.66 -15.72 -6.59
C PHE A 411 0.62 -15.05 -7.07
N MET A 412 0.63 -14.53 -8.29
CA MET A 412 1.77 -13.82 -8.87
C MET A 412 1.41 -12.36 -9.07
N ILE A 413 2.16 -11.46 -8.44
CA ILE A 413 2.01 -10.02 -8.54
C ILE A 413 3.21 -9.47 -9.29
N ARG A 414 2.97 -8.69 -10.34
CA ARG A 414 4.02 -8.01 -11.10
C ARG A 414 3.83 -6.51 -11.00
N VAL A 415 4.82 -5.81 -10.47
CA VAL A 415 4.81 -4.34 -10.33
C VAL A 415 6.05 -3.74 -11.00
N PRO A 416 5.95 -2.56 -11.64
CA PRO A 416 7.11 -1.91 -12.27
C PRO A 416 8.09 -1.36 -11.21
N LEU A 417 9.40 -1.37 -11.48
CA LEU A 417 10.41 -0.78 -10.58
C LEU A 417 10.44 0.76 -10.58
N THR A 418 9.89 1.39 -11.61
CA THR A 418 10.01 2.84 -11.82
C THR A 418 8.63 3.51 -11.88
N LEU A 419 8.60 4.85 -11.80
CA LEU A 419 7.43 5.64 -12.20
C LEU A 419 6.96 5.11 -13.56
N ALA A 420 5.73 4.58 -13.60
CA ALA A 420 5.22 3.90 -14.78
C ALA A 420 5.12 4.88 -15.96
N ILE A 421 6.06 4.76 -16.90
CA ILE A 421 5.95 5.38 -18.21
C ILE A 421 5.02 4.48 -19.02
N LEU A 422 3.85 4.98 -19.34
CA LEU A 422 2.84 4.26 -20.10
C LEU A 422 2.78 4.81 -21.53
N PRO A 423 2.96 3.97 -22.57
CA PRO A 423 2.61 4.36 -23.93
C PRO A 423 1.09 4.50 -24.04
N THR A 424 0.63 5.68 -24.48
CA THR A 424 -0.79 6.00 -24.59
C THR A 424 -1.16 6.52 -25.98
N LEU A 425 -2.43 6.34 -26.35
CA LEU A 425 -3.07 7.04 -27.46
C LEU A 425 -3.86 8.21 -26.89
N LEU A 426 -3.52 9.43 -27.28
CA LEU A 426 -4.25 10.63 -26.89
C LEU A 426 -5.48 10.81 -27.78
N VAL A 427 -6.64 10.95 -27.15
CA VAL A 427 -7.93 11.17 -27.78
C VAL A 427 -8.59 12.41 -27.22
N GLN A 428 -9.46 13.04 -28.01
CA GLN A 428 -10.15 14.26 -27.64
C GLN A 428 -11.65 14.02 -27.54
N ALA A 429 -12.28 14.60 -26.52
CA ALA A 429 -13.73 14.69 -26.37
C ALA A 429 -14.08 16.09 -25.83
N GLY A 430 -14.79 16.88 -26.63
CA GLY A 430 -14.96 18.31 -26.43
C GLY A 430 -13.61 19.04 -26.50
N GLU A 431 -13.35 19.88 -25.51
CA GLU A 431 -12.08 20.60 -25.37
C GLU A 431 -10.99 19.80 -24.63
N ALA A 432 -11.37 18.71 -23.97
CA ALA A 432 -10.50 17.94 -23.10
C ALA A 432 -9.78 16.81 -23.85
N VAL A 433 -8.56 16.50 -23.40
CA VAL A 433 -7.73 15.41 -23.92
C VAL A 433 -7.67 14.30 -22.87
N TYR A 434 -7.82 13.07 -23.34
CA TYR A 434 -7.79 11.84 -22.55
C TYR A 434 -6.72 10.91 -23.12
N ALA A 435 -6.14 10.08 -22.26
CA ALA A 435 -5.12 9.11 -22.62
C ALA A 435 -5.67 7.69 -22.49
N LEU A 436 -5.55 6.90 -23.56
CA LEU A 436 -5.89 5.47 -23.58
C LEU A 436 -4.61 4.65 -23.54
N PRO A 437 -4.46 3.65 -22.66
CA PRO A 437 -3.30 2.75 -22.68
C PRO A 437 -3.17 2.08 -24.05
N LEU A 438 -2.01 2.25 -24.71
CA LEU A 438 -1.82 1.76 -26.08
C LEU A 438 -1.93 0.24 -26.16
N ALA A 439 -1.57 -0.48 -25.08
CA ALA A 439 -1.73 -1.93 -24.97
C ALA A 439 -3.20 -2.39 -25.06
N ARG A 440 -4.17 -1.50 -24.84
CA ARG A 440 -5.61 -1.79 -24.97
C ARG A 440 -6.20 -1.34 -26.30
N VAL A 441 -5.42 -0.66 -27.16
CA VAL A 441 -5.86 -0.16 -28.46
C VAL A 441 -5.50 -1.19 -29.54
N VAL A 442 -6.50 -1.68 -30.26
CA VAL A 442 -6.32 -2.61 -31.38
C VAL A 442 -6.07 -1.83 -32.67
N GLU A 443 -6.96 -0.91 -33.03
CA GLU A 443 -6.88 -0.07 -34.23
C GLU A 443 -7.72 1.20 -34.10
N VAL A 444 -7.50 2.17 -34.99
CA VAL A 444 -8.33 3.37 -35.12
C VAL A 444 -9.06 3.30 -36.46
N LEU A 445 -10.37 3.43 -36.43
CA LEU A 445 -11.28 3.30 -37.55
C LEU A 445 -11.99 4.62 -37.82
N HIS A 446 -12.39 4.81 -39.07
CA HIS A 446 -13.31 5.87 -39.46
C HIS A 446 -14.54 5.23 -40.10
N ALA A 447 -15.72 5.63 -39.64
CA ALA A 447 -16.98 5.09 -40.12
C ALA A 447 -17.96 6.22 -40.41
N PRO A 448 -18.64 6.22 -41.57
CA PRO A 448 -19.69 7.19 -41.81
C PRO A 448 -20.82 6.96 -40.80
N GLN A 449 -21.47 8.03 -40.34
CA GLN A 449 -22.55 7.91 -39.37
C GLN A 449 -23.69 6.99 -39.88
N THR A 450 -23.89 6.94 -41.19
CA THR A 450 -24.89 6.09 -41.85
C THR A 450 -24.64 4.59 -41.72
N SER A 451 -23.42 4.16 -41.35
CA SER A 451 -23.13 2.74 -41.09
C SER A 451 -23.42 2.31 -39.64
N LEU A 452 -23.91 3.22 -38.81
CA LEU A 452 -24.34 2.88 -37.45
C LEU A 452 -25.68 2.16 -37.48
N GLY A 453 -25.72 0.97 -36.88
CA GLY A 453 -26.94 0.30 -36.47
C GLY A 453 -27.27 0.59 -35.01
N TRP A 454 -28.48 0.25 -34.60
CA TRP A 454 -28.91 0.25 -33.22
C TRP A 454 -29.36 -1.15 -32.83
N PHE A 455 -28.80 -1.69 -31.75
CA PHE A 455 -29.17 -3.00 -31.22
C PHE A 455 -29.27 -2.90 -29.70
N ASP A 456 -30.43 -3.29 -29.16
CA ASP A 456 -30.72 -3.26 -27.72
C ASP A 456 -30.41 -1.90 -27.05
N GLY A 457 -30.82 -0.81 -27.71
CA GLY A 457 -30.60 0.56 -27.25
C GLY A 457 -29.15 1.07 -27.39
N ARG A 458 -28.23 0.25 -27.91
CA ARG A 458 -26.81 0.61 -28.09
C ARG A 458 -26.46 0.83 -29.55
N ALA A 459 -25.57 1.77 -29.81
CA ALA A 459 -25.02 1.98 -31.14
C ALA A 459 -24.05 0.84 -31.48
N VAL A 460 -24.18 0.28 -32.68
CA VAL A 460 -23.32 -0.79 -33.18
C VAL A 460 -22.79 -0.42 -34.55
N LEU A 461 -21.53 -0.77 -34.83
CA LEU A 461 -20.95 -0.69 -36.16
C LEU A 461 -21.02 -2.06 -36.82
N ASP A 462 -21.73 -2.17 -37.94
CA ASP A 462 -21.78 -3.41 -38.72
C ASP A 462 -20.47 -3.57 -39.51
N ARG A 463 -19.71 -4.64 -39.21
CA ARG A 463 -18.46 -4.97 -39.89
C ARG A 463 -18.58 -6.22 -40.77
N ARG A 464 -19.66 -6.46 -41.51
CA ARG A 464 -19.86 -7.61 -42.44
C ARG A 464 -19.77 -9.03 -41.84
N SER A 465 -18.82 -9.31 -40.95
CA SER A 465 -18.57 -10.58 -40.26
C SER A 465 -18.99 -10.57 -38.79
N HIS A 466 -19.11 -9.40 -38.15
CA HIS A 466 -19.56 -9.24 -36.78
C HIS A 466 -20.02 -7.79 -36.52
N THR A 467 -20.88 -7.60 -35.51
CA THR A 467 -21.29 -6.29 -35.02
C THR A 467 -20.36 -5.82 -33.90
N LEU A 468 -19.85 -4.60 -33.99
CA LEU A 468 -19.00 -4.00 -32.98
C LEU A 468 -19.82 -3.04 -32.10
N PRO A 469 -20.00 -3.30 -30.79
CA PRO A 469 -20.67 -2.36 -29.90
C PRO A 469 -19.86 -1.08 -29.74
N LEU A 470 -20.54 0.06 -29.73
CA LEU A 470 -19.93 1.37 -29.61
C LEU A 470 -20.34 2.08 -28.32
N ILE A 471 -19.37 2.72 -27.67
CA ILE A 471 -19.54 3.65 -26.57
C ILE A 471 -19.13 5.04 -27.07
N ASP A 472 -19.95 6.06 -26.82
CA ASP A 472 -19.62 7.45 -27.14
C ASP A 472 -18.94 8.10 -25.93
N LEU A 473 -17.69 8.54 -26.11
CA LEU A 473 -16.90 9.12 -25.02
C LEU A 473 -17.52 10.41 -24.49
N ARG A 474 -18.10 11.27 -25.33
CA ARG A 474 -18.76 12.49 -24.86
C ARG A 474 -19.98 12.15 -24.03
N ARG A 475 -20.80 11.21 -24.51
CA ARG A 475 -21.99 10.74 -23.78
C ARG A 475 -21.61 10.13 -22.43
N TRP A 476 -20.55 9.32 -22.39
CA TRP A 476 -20.03 8.73 -21.16
C TRP A 476 -19.55 9.81 -20.16
N LEU A 477 -18.95 10.89 -20.64
CA LEU A 477 -18.52 12.04 -19.83
C LEU A 477 -19.67 12.98 -19.41
N GLY A 478 -20.92 12.73 -19.85
CA GLY A 478 -22.03 13.66 -19.65
C GLY A 478 -21.94 14.95 -20.47
N VAL A 479 -21.09 14.98 -21.50
CA VAL A 479 -20.92 16.10 -22.42
C VAL A 479 -21.83 15.89 -23.64
N PRO A 480 -22.43 16.96 -24.22
CA PRO A 480 -23.28 16.82 -25.41
C PRO A 480 -22.54 16.12 -26.56
N ALA A 481 -23.07 14.97 -26.98
CA ALA A 481 -22.54 14.23 -28.11
C ALA A 481 -22.71 15.04 -29.40
N GLU A 482 -21.64 15.11 -30.19
CA GLU A 482 -21.71 15.61 -31.56
C GLU A 482 -21.88 14.44 -32.52
N GLN A 483 -22.63 14.68 -33.60
CA GLN A 483 -22.88 13.68 -34.63
C GLN A 483 -22.22 14.13 -35.94
N PRO A 484 -20.88 14.01 -36.05
CA PRO A 484 -20.21 14.33 -37.29
C PRO A 484 -20.55 13.28 -38.37
N PRO A 485 -20.54 13.67 -39.65
CA PRO A 485 -20.85 12.76 -40.76
C PRO A 485 -19.86 11.58 -40.85
N LEU A 486 -18.64 11.78 -40.37
CA LEU A 486 -17.61 10.74 -40.25
C LEU A 486 -17.17 10.64 -38.79
N LEU A 487 -17.38 9.46 -38.21
CA LEU A 487 -17.03 9.14 -36.83
C LEU A 487 -15.60 8.62 -36.77
N THR A 488 -14.86 9.03 -35.75
CA THR A 488 -13.57 8.42 -35.38
C THR A 488 -13.80 7.44 -34.24
N VAL A 489 -13.48 6.16 -34.48
CA VAL A 489 -13.73 5.07 -33.54
C VAL A 489 -12.42 4.39 -33.18
N VAL A 490 -12.09 4.37 -31.89
CA VAL A 490 -10.92 3.62 -31.37
C VAL A 490 -11.39 2.23 -30.95
N LEU A 491 -10.91 1.18 -31.62
CA LEU A 491 -11.21 -0.20 -31.26
C LEU A 491 -10.38 -0.58 -30.03
N LEU A 492 -11.05 -0.87 -28.93
CA LEU A 492 -10.46 -1.22 -27.64
C LEU A 492 -10.69 -2.70 -27.31
N GLN A 493 -9.75 -3.28 -26.56
CA GLN A 493 -9.85 -4.63 -26.03
C GLN A 493 -9.93 -4.62 -24.49
N ALA A 494 -11.04 -5.16 -23.98
CA ALA A 494 -11.31 -5.38 -22.55
C ALA A 494 -11.49 -6.89 -22.31
N GLY A 495 -10.49 -7.51 -21.68
CA GLY A 495 -10.38 -8.98 -21.60
C GLY A 495 -10.39 -9.64 -22.98
N GLU A 496 -11.31 -10.58 -23.18
CA GLU A 496 -11.53 -11.25 -24.48
C GLU A 496 -12.46 -10.47 -25.42
N THR A 497 -13.15 -9.46 -24.91
CA THR A 497 -14.16 -8.71 -25.67
C THR A 497 -13.58 -7.45 -26.31
N ARG A 498 -14.17 -7.04 -27.43
CA ARG A 498 -13.80 -5.83 -28.17
C ARG A 498 -14.99 -4.89 -28.31
N PHE A 499 -14.73 -3.60 -28.18
CA PHE A 499 -15.74 -2.55 -28.39
C PHE A 499 -15.09 -1.31 -29.00
N GLY A 500 -15.88 -0.50 -29.69
CA GLY A 500 -15.43 0.78 -30.24
C GLY A 500 -15.71 1.92 -29.28
N LEU A 501 -14.74 2.80 -29.06
CA LEU A 501 -14.93 4.08 -28.38
C LEU A 501 -14.99 5.19 -29.43
N VAL A 502 -16.14 5.84 -29.58
CA VAL A 502 -16.31 7.01 -30.44
C VAL A 502 -15.68 8.21 -29.75
N VAL A 503 -14.79 8.89 -30.45
CA VAL A 503 -14.07 10.09 -29.97
C VAL A 503 -14.14 11.17 -31.04
N ASP A 504 -13.93 12.42 -30.65
CA ASP A 504 -13.94 13.53 -31.61
C ASP A 504 -12.73 13.47 -32.53
N GLN A 505 -11.57 13.17 -31.94
CA GLN A 505 -10.31 13.14 -32.66
C GLN A 505 -9.26 12.30 -31.94
N VAL A 506 -8.44 11.58 -32.72
CA VAL A 506 -7.19 10.98 -32.24
C VAL A 506 -6.04 11.97 -32.48
N ARG A 507 -5.37 12.37 -31.39
CA ARG A 507 -4.28 13.34 -31.42
C ARG A 507 -2.94 12.70 -31.77
N GLY A 508 -2.71 11.47 -31.32
CA GLY A 508 -1.48 10.72 -31.60
C GLY A 508 -1.06 9.82 -30.45
N ARG A 509 0.13 9.21 -30.59
CA ARG A 509 0.73 8.36 -29.55
C ARG A 509 1.72 9.17 -28.73
N GLU A 510 1.68 9.01 -27.41
CA GLU A 510 2.61 9.68 -26.50
C GLU A 510 2.95 8.78 -25.31
N GLU A 511 4.22 8.82 -24.90
CA GLU A 511 4.70 8.17 -23.66
C GLU A 511 4.46 9.15 -22.51
N VAL A 512 3.68 8.72 -21.52
CA VAL A 512 3.24 9.60 -20.43
C VAL A 512 3.58 8.98 -19.08
N VAL A 513 3.89 9.81 -18.08
CA VAL A 513 4.14 9.35 -16.72
C VAL A 513 2.81 9.29 -15.98
N ILE A 514 2.43 8.09 -15.52
CA ILE A 514 1.19 7.94 -14.74
C ILE A 514 1.40 8.54 -13.35
N LYS A 515 0.49 9.43 -12.95
CA LYS A 515 0.32 9.85 -11.57
C LYS A 515 -0.98 9.25 -11.02
N PRO A 516 -0.95 8.59 -9.85
CA PRO A 516 -2.16 8.08 -9.23
C PRO A 516 -3.10 9.23 -8.88
N LEU A 517 -4.41 8.97 -8.96
CA LEU A 517 -5.41 9.98 -8.62
C LEU A 517 -5.35 10.32 -7.10
N PRO A 518 -5.58 11.59 -6.73
CA PRO A 518 -5.73 11.99 -5.32
C PRO A 518 -6.79 11.16 -4.62
N ARG A 519 -6.69 10.95 -3.30
CA ARG A 519 -7.64 10.13 -2.52
C ARG A 519 -9.11 10.51 -2.76
N ALA A 520 -9.41 11.78 -2.94
CA ALA A 520 -10.76 12.29 -3.23
C ALA A 520 -11.34 11.80 -4.58
N LEU A 521 -10.49 11.38 -5.52
CA LEU A 521 -10.85 10.92 -6.85
C LEU A 521 -10.55 9.42 -7.06
N ARG A 522 -10.08 8.71 -6.02
CA ARG A 522 -9.82 7.27 -6.11
C ARG A 522 -11.13 6.50 -6.16
N GLY A 523 -11.17 5.46 -7.00
CA GLY A 523 -12.35 4.62 -7.20
C GLY A 523 -13.39 5.18 -8.17
N LEU A 524 -13.11 6.30 -8.85
CA LEU A 524 -13.97 6.76 -9.95
C LEU A 524 -13.93 5.73 -11.10
N PRO A 525 -15.08 5.13 -11.47
CA PRO A 525 -15.11 4.13 -12.53
C PRO A 525 -14.69 4.75 -13.87
N GLY A 526 -13.88 4.00 -14.63
CA GLY A 526 -13.40 4.43 -15.95
C GLY A 526 -12.16 5.32 -15.94
N TYR A 527 -11.53 5.58 -14.79
CA TYR A 527 -10.27 6.32 -14.69
C TYR A 527 -9.17 5.51 -14.00
N ALA A 528 -8.00 5.43 -14.63
CA ALA A 528 -6.82 4.75 -14.11
C ALA A 528 -5.81 5.70 -13.46
N GLY A 529 -5.79 6.97 -13.85
CA GLY A 529 -4.76 7.92 -13.42
C GLY A 529 -4.87 9.29 -14.09
N ALA A 530 -3.91 10.16 -13.79
CA ALA A 530 -3.74 11.43 -14.47
C ALA A 530 -2.30 11.57 -14.99
N THR A 531 -2.11 12.38 -16.01
CA THR A 531 -0.79 12.68 -16.55
C THR A 531 -0.71 14.09 -17.12
N LEU A 532 0.52 14.56 -17.35
CA LEU A 532 0.83 15.77 -18.10
C LEU A 532 1.23 15.34 -19.51
N ILE A 533 0.57 15.88 -20.53
CA ILE A 533 0.91 15.61 -21.93
C ILE A 533 1.89 16.65 -22.46
N GLY A 534 2.51 16.40 -23.61
CA GLY A 534 3.63 17.16 -24.13
C GLY A 534 3.36 18.65 -24.34
N ASP A 535 2.11 19.08 -24.45
CA ASP A 535 1.76 20.50 -24.52
C ASP A 535 1.68 21.21 -23.16
N GLY A 536 1.78 20.48 -22.05
CA GLY A 536 1.73 20.98 -20.67
C GLY A 536 0.33 20.95 -20.03
N ARG A 537 -0.69 20.48 -20.75
CA ARG A 537 -2.03 20.26 -20.19
C ARG A 537 -2.09 18.94 -19.42
N MET A 538 -3.04 18.85 -18.49
CA MET A 538 -3.36 17.57 -17.87
C MET A 538 -4.30 16.75 -18.76
N ALA A 539 -4.07 15.45 -18.82
CA ALA A 539 -4.95 14.46 -19.42
C ALA A 539 -5.26 13.37 -18.39
N LEU A 540 -6.52 12.93 -18.34
CA LEU A 540 -6.92 11.78 -17.54
C LEU A 540 -6.67 10.49 -18.34
N ILE A 541 -6.13 9.48 -17.66
CA ILE A 541 -5.91 8.15 -18.23
C ILE A 541 -7.17 7.34 -18.00
N LEU A 542 -7.79 6.87 -19.08
CA LEU A 542 -9.03 6.11 -19.03
C LEU A 542 -8.75 4.63 -18.74
N ASP A 543 -9.53 4.05 -17.84
CA ASP A 543 -9.57 2.61 -17.60
C ASP A 543 -10.56 1.95 -18.55
N VAL A 544 -10.04 1.19 -19.51
CA VAL A 544 -10.82 0.54 -20.58
C VAL A 544 -11.81 -0.48 -20.02
N ASP A 545 -11.48 -1.15 -18.92
CA ASP A 545 -12.38 -2.12 -18.28
C ASP A 545 -13.55 -1.39 -17.58
N GLY A 546 -13.26 -0.26 -16.91
CA GLY A 546 -14.26 0.60 -16.27
C GLY A 546 -15.19 1.37 -17.22
N LEU A 547 -14.73 1.71 -18.43
CA LEU A 547 -15.58 2.33 -19.45
C LEU A 547 -16.79 1.45 -19.82
N ARG A 548 -16.63 0.11 -19.74
CA ARG A 548 -17.69 -0.84 -20.07
C ARG A 548 -18.71 -1.04 -18.93
N SER A 549 -18.27 -0.96 -17.68
CA SER A 549 -19.13 -1.27 -16.51
C SER A 549 -20.09 -0.14 -16.13
N SER A 550 -19.83 1.08 -16.59
CA SER A 550 -20.62 2.28 -16.29
C SER A 550 -21.93 2.39 -17.10
N ASP A 551 -22.17 1.44 -18.00
CA ASP A 551 -23.24 1.46 -19.02
C ASP A 551 -24.46 0.60 -18.62
N HIS A 552 -24.69 0.48 -17.30
CA HIS A 552 -25.85 -0.20 -16.69
C HIS A 552 -26.75 0.77 -15.94
#